data_AF-A0A7X6T7V1-F1
#
_entry.id   AF-A0A7X6T7V1-F1
#
_cell.length_a   1.000
_cell.length_b   1.000
_cell.length_c   1.000
_cell.angle_alpha   90.00
_cell.angle_beta   90.00
_cell.angle_gamma   90.00
#
_symmetry.space_group_name_H-M   'P 1'
#
loop_
_entity.id
_entity.type
_entity.pdbx_description
1 polymer ?
#
loop_
_entity_poly.entity_id
_entity_poly.type
_entity_poly.pdbx_seq_one_letter_code
_entity_poly.pdbx_strand_id
1 'polypeptide(L)'
;MKAKGKKIRNLGMHGMLSLEAALVFPFVLVIVLFFLGAIHGVQDAMILSHALDQTSREIALLLPLADLFESFADPVSRIKEIIPDETLADLALDGLSDVAATVLASPFILQRLDRWAQATAHSQGRKPPAGARRLAVDFDNDRQTIWLCLSFEQTTLLTREWTEIKSRVPVWNTFQAEQAGGGDDSERDGIWELTNFERGQTFRRIFGGHLPHFYPVIACWNGFEAVSIKSMDLTAPSWSSPAAADRRINQLVDSLAAFEGIGGEGPAPGQVMSRRLILVIPDNQIVWKTPQLLRQWIRQAQLADVTLDIREYGTSHAYQQSDWLSDAP
;
A
#
# COMPACT_ATOMS: atom_id res chain seq x y z
N MET A 1 80.51 -57.55 32.94
CA MET A 1 79.16 -58.12 32.70
C MET A 1 78.10 -57.23 33.35
N LYS A 2 76.99 -57.02 32.64
CA LYS A 2 75.70 -56.42 33.05
C LYS A 2 75.65 -54.90 33.28
N ALA A 3 75.43 -54.19 32.17
CA ALA A 3 74.56 -53.01 32.13
C ALA A 3 73.07 -53.44 32.06
N LYS A 4 72.19 -52.62 32.64
CA LYS A 4 70.72 -52.45 32.43
C LYS A 4 69.99 -52.38 33.77
N GLY A 5 69.09 -51.45 34.03
CA GLY A 5 68.54 -50.38 33.20
C GLY A 5 67.70 -49.47 34.08
N LYS A 6 67.82 -48.16 33.89
CA LYS A 6 67.11 -47.12 34.66
C LYS A 6 65.68 -47.01 34.09
N LYS A 7 64.68 -47.49 34.84
CA LYS A 7 63.26 -47.27 34.54
C LYS A 7 62.92 -45.79 34.78
N ILE A 8 62.76 -45.02 33.71
CA ILE A 8 62.17 -43.68 33.77
C ILE A 8 60.66 -43.88 33.94
N ARG A 9 60.12 -43.40 35.08
CA ARG A 9 58.70 -43.40 35.36
C ARG A 9 58.04 -42.28 34.56
N ASN A 10 57.14 -42.63 33.65
CA ASN A 10 56.19 -41.70 33.01
C ASN A 10 55.16 -41.26 34.08
N LEU A 11 55.50 -40.23 34.86
CA LEU A 11 54.52 -39.46 35.62
C LEU A 11 54.44 -38.07 34.98
N GLY A 12 53.27 -37.71 34.42
CA GLY A 12 52.98 -36.31 34.14
C GLY A 12 52.25 -35.96 32.84
N MET A 13 51.45 -36.84 32.22
CA MET A 13 50.66 -36.45 31.03
C MET A 13 49.12 -36.46 31.21
N HIS A 14 48.58 -37.00 32.30
CA HIS A 14 47.12 -37.15 32.45
C HIS A 14 46.42 -35.90 33.02
N GLY A 15 47.16 -35.00 33.71
CA GLY A 15 46.59 -33.76 34.25
C GLY A 15 46.40 -32.64 33.22
N MET A 16 47.23 -32.61 32.17
CA MET A 16 47.15 -31.60 31.10
C MET A 16 45.91 -31.76 30.24
N LEU A 17 45.51 -33.01 29.96
CA LEU A 17 44.32 -33.33 29.16
C LEU A 17 43.02 -32.82 29.79
N SER A 18 42.93 -32.84 31.13
CA SER A 18 41.76 -32.30 31.85
C SER A 18 41.74 -30.77 31.87
N LEU A 19 42.91 -30.11 31.90
CA LEU A 19 43.01 -28.65 31.88
C LEU A 19 42.69 -28.09 30.49
N GLU A 20 43.23 -28.71 29.43
CA GLU A 20 42.95 -28.35 28.05
C GLU A 20 41.46 -28.54 27.73
N ALA A 21 40.87 -29.67 28.13
CA ALA A 21 39.43 -29.90 27.96
C ALA A 21 38.58 -28.86 28.72
N ALA A 22 38.96 -28.50 29.94
CA ALA A 22 38.25 -27.50 30.75
C ALA A 22 38.31 -26.08 30.15
N LEU A 23 39.37 -25.75 29.41
CA LEU A 23 39.50 -24.47 28.70
C LEU A 23 38.82 -24.48 27.33
N VAL A 24 38.90 -25.58 26.60
CA VAL A 24 38.34 -25.70 25.24
C VAL A 24 36.82 -25.88 25.27
N PHE A 25 36.28 -26.63 26.23
CA PHE A 25 34.85 -26.95 26.27
C PHE A 25 33.93 -25.71 26.35
N PRO A 26 34.17 -24.71 27.23
CA PRO A 26 33.37 -23.49 27.26
C PRO A 26 33.41 -22.73 25.93
N PHE A 27 34.56 -22.72 25.26
CA PHE A 27 34.70 -22.06 23.96
C PHE A 27 33.91 -22.76 22.87
N VAL A 28 33.96 -24.09 22.82
CA VAL A 28 33.13 -24.91 21.91
C VAL A 28 31.65 -24.70 22.21
N LEU A 29 31.24 -24.64 23.48
CA LEU A 29 29.86 -24.38 23.88
C LEU A 29 29.38 -23.00 23.38
N VAL A 30 30.20 -21.96 23.56
CA VAL A 30 29.90 -20.60 23.07
C VAL A 30 29.74 -20.60 21.54
N ILE A 31 30.62 -21.30 20.81
CA ILE A 31 30.52 -21.43 19.35
C ILE A 31 29.22 -22.14 18.96
N VAL A 32 28.86 -23.24 19.61
CA VAL A 32 27.62 -23.98 19.31
C VAL A 32 26.39 -23.12 19.60
N LEU A 33 26.38 -22.40 20.72
CA LEU A 33 25.28 -21.49 21.06
C LEU A 33 25.17 -20.35 20.04
N PHE A 34 26.31 -19.79 19.60
CA PHE A 34 26.34 -18.78 18.54
C PHE A 34 25.72 -19.30 17.24
N PHE A 35 26.11 -20.50 16.79
CA PHE A 35 25.53 -21.12 15.60
C PHE A 35 24.03 -21.39 15.76
N LEU A 36 23.59 -21.87 16.92
CA LEU A 36 22.15 -22.07 17.18
C LEU A 36 21.36 -20.76 17.11
N GLY A 37 21.90 -19.68 17.67
CA GLY A 37 21.32 -18.34 17.59
C GLY A 37 21.24 -17.81 16.15
N ALA A 38 22.31 -18.00 15.37
CA ALA A 38 22.36 -17.62 13.96
C ALA A 38 21.35 -18.41 13.12
N ILE A 39 21.25 -19.73 13.33
CA ILE A 39 20.27 -20.59 12.66
C ILE A 39 18.86 -20.14 12.97
N HIS A 40 18.55 -19.83 14.24
CA HIS A 40 17.24 -19.33 14.63
C HIS A 40 16.90 -18.00 13.95
N GLY A 41 17.84 -17.07 13.91
CA GLY A 41 17.63 -15.78 13.25
C GLY A 41 17.34 -15.90 11.76
N VAL A 42 18.07 -16.77 11.05
CA VAL A 42 17.82 -17.05 9.62
C VAL A 42 16.45 -17.70 9.42
N GLN A 43 16.05 -18.63 10.30
CA GLN A 43 14.75 -19.28 10.22
C GLN A 43 13.59 -18.29 10.44
N ASP A 44 13.73 -17.37 11.40
CA ASP A 44 12.72 -16.34 11.66
C ASP A 44 12.57 -15.40 10.45
N ALA A 45 13.69 -15.01 9.82
CA ALA A 45 13.67 -14.23 8.59
C ALA A 45 12.98 -14.97 7.43
N MET A 46 13.20 -16.28 7.28
CA MET A 46 12.51 -17.09 6.26
C MET A 46 11.00 -17.15 6.50
N ILE A 47 10.56 -17.32 7.75
CA ILE A 47 9.13 -17.34 8.11
C ILE A 47 8.49 -15.99 7.76
N LEU A 48 9.13 -14.88 8.13
CA LEU A 48 8.62 -13.54 7.85
C LEU A 48 8.63 -13.22 6.36
N SER A 49 9.66 -13.64 5.62
CA SER A 49 9.72 -13.48 4.16
C SER A 49 8.58 -14.21 3.47
N HIS A 50 8.31 -15.46 3.86
CA HIS A 50 7.20 -16.21 3.31
C HIS A 50 5.85 -15.56 3.63
N ALA A 51 5.67 -15.10 4.87
CA ALA A 51 4.46 -14.40 5.28
C ALA A 51 4.24 -13.10 4.48
N LEU A 52 5.32 -12.36 4.23
CA LEU A 52 5.29 -11.12 3.46
C LEU A 52 4.91 -11.39 1.99
N ASP A 53 5.44 -12.47 1.40
CA ASP A 53 5.10 -12.90 0.04
C ASP A 53 3.64 -13.35 -0.12
N GLN A 54 3.08 -14.04 0.86
CA GLN A 54 1.65 -14.39 0.82
C GLN A 54 0.79 -13.13 0.94
N THR A 55 1.18 -12.22 1.82
CA THR A 55 0.47 -10.97 2.03
C THR A 55 0.51 -10.08 0.77
N SER A 56 1.65 -10.04 0.06
CA SER A 56 1.77 -9.28 -1.20
C SER A 56 0.87 -9.85 -2.29
N ARG A 57 0.74 -11.17 -2.39
CA ARG A 57 -0.20 -11.82 -3.32
C ARG A 57 -1.66 -11.51 -2.99
N GLU A 58 -2.02 -11.46 -1.71
CA GLU A 58 -3.39 -11.09 -1.31
C GLU A 58 -3.70 -9.64 -1.66
N ILE A 59 -2.77 -8.72 -1.38
CA ILE A 59 -2.94 -7.29 -1.72
C ILE A 59 -3.10 -7.11 -3.23
N ALA A 60 -2.35 -7.86 -4.03
CA ALA A 60 -2.47 -7.80 -5.48
C ALA A 60 -3.87 -8.19 -6.00
N LEU A 61 -4.61 -9.06 -5.29
CA LEU A 61 -5.99 -9.41 -5.63
C LEU A 61 -7.00 -8.32 -5.25
N LEU A 62 -6.65 -7.41 -4.35
CA LEU A 62 -7.54 -6.32 -3.91
C LEU A 62 -7.59 -5.17 -4.91
N LEU A 63 -6.56 -4.99 -5.75
CA LEU A 63 -6.49 -3.89 -6.71
C LEU A 63 -7.62 -3.96 -7.77
N PRO A 64 -7.88 -5.11 -8.44
CA PRO A 64 -8.99 -5.22 -9.40
C PRO A 64 -10.40 -5.18 -8.77
N LEU A 65 -10.51 -5.51 -7.47
CA LEU A 65 -11.78 -5.46 -6.75
C LEU A 65 -12.28 -4.02 -6.59
N ALA A 66 -11.38 -3.04 -6.52
CA ALA A 66 -11.75 -1.63 -6.37
C ALA A 66 -12.63 -1.12 -7.53
N ASP A 67 -12.28 -1.50 -8.77
CA ASP A 67 -13.04 -1.11 -9.95
C ASP A 67 -14.40 -1.83 -10.03
N LEU A 68 -14.48 -3.08 -9.57
CA LEU A 68 -15.75 -3.81 -9.49
C LEU A 68 -16.74 -3.14 -8.52
N PHE A 69 -16.26 -2.55 -7.42
CA PHE A 69 -17.16 -1.96 -6.43
C PHE A 69 -17.92 -0.74 -6.95
N GLU A 70 -17.34 0.08 -7.82
CA GLU A 70 -18.04 1.23 -8.42
C GLU A 70 -19.17 0.82 -9.38
N SER A 71 -19.09 -0.38 -9.96
CA SER A 71 -20.16 -0.91 -10.80
C SER A 71 -21.43 -1.26 -10.02
N PHE A 72 -21.35 -1.38 -8.69
CA PHE A 72 -22.52 -1.67 -7.86
C PHE A 72 -23.24 -0.39 -7.42
N ALA A 73 -24.57 -0.46 -7.41
CA ALA A 73 -25.41 0.64 -6.92
C ALA A 73 -25.30 0.85 -5.39
N ASP A 74 -24.94 -0.20 -4.64
CA ASP A 74 -24.69 -0.14 -3.19
C ASP A 74 -23.36 -0.84 -2.84
N PRO A 75 -22.22 -0.16 -3.02
CA PRO A 75 -20.91 -0.72 -2.71
C PRO A 75 -20.72 -0.97 -1.21
N VAL A 76 -21.40 -0.21 -0.35
CA VAL A 76 -21.23 -0.25 1.11
C VAL A 76 -21.70 -1.59 1.68
N SER A 77 -22.89 -2.06 1.32
CA SER A 77 -23.41 -3.33 1.82
C SER A 77 -22.57 -4.52 1.34
N ARG A 78 -22.08 -4.49 0.09
CA ARG A 78 -21.22 -5.53 -0.47
C ARG A 78 -19.84 -5.59 0.17
N ILE A 79 -19.24 -4.45 0.48
CA ILE A 79 -17.96 -4.40 1.19
C ILE A 79 -18.14 -4.96 2.61
N LYS A 80 -19.25 -4.65 3.30
CA LYS A 80 -19.56 -5.21 4.63
C LYS A 80 -19.83 -6.72 4.62
N GLU A 81 -20.31 -7.28 3.51
CA GLU A 81 -20.44 -8.75 3.34
C GLU A 81 -19.07 -9.44 3.26
N ILE A 82 -18.06 -8.78 2.69
CA ILE A 82 -16.73 -9.34 2.44
C ILE A 82 -15.76 -9.05 3.60
N ILE A 83 -15.87 -7.87 4.20
CA ILE A 83 -15.07 -7.38 5.32
C ILE A 83 -16.02 -7.21 6.52
N PRO A 84 -16.14 -8.20 7.41
CA PRO A 84 -17.06 -8.14 8.54
C PRO A 84 -16.64 -7.14 9.64
N ASP A 85 -15.45 -6.56 9.54
CA ASP A 85 -14.97 -5.51 10.43
C ASP A 85 -15.44 -4.14 9.91
N GLU A 86 -16.32 -3.47 10.66
CA GLU A 86 -16.90 -2.17 10.26
C GLU A 86 -15.83 -1.08 10.08
N THR A 87 -14.77 -1.09 10.88
CA THR A 87 -13.73 -0.06 10.80
C THR A 87 -12.90 -0.20 9.53
N LEU A 88 -12.65 -1.44 9.12
CA LEU A 88 -11.94 -1.74 7.87
C LEU A 88 -12.82 -1.56 6.64
N ALA A 89 -14.12 -1.83 6.76
CA ALA A 89 -15.09 -1.59 5.69
C ALA A 89 -15.22 -0.09 5.38
N ASP A 90 -15.32 0.75 6.43
CA ASP A 90 -15.41 2.21 6.28
C ASP A 90 -14.09 2.80 5.72
N LEU A 91 -12.94 2.29 6.16
CA LEU A 91 -11.63 2.70 5.64
C LEU A 91 -11.41 2.28 4.17
N ALA A 92 -11.89 1.09 3.79
CA ALA A 92 -11.88 0.63 2.41
C ALA A 92 -12.77 1.50 1.52
N LEU A 93 -13.97 1.87 2.00
CA LEU A 93 -14.89 2.78 1.33
C LEU A 93 -14.27 4.16 1.07
N ASP A 94 -13.53 4.70 2.04
CA ASP A 94 -12.88 6.01 1.90
C ASP A 94 -11.69 6.00 0.91
N GLY A 95 -11.01 4.85 0.76
CA GLY A 95 -9.77 4.68 -0.01
C GLY A 95 -9.91 4.29 -1.48
N LEU A 96 -11.12 3.95 -1.95
CA LEU A 96 -11.34 3.35 -3.28
C LEU A 96 -10.99 4.23 -4.51
N SER A 97 -10.80 5.55 -4.35
CA SER A 97 -10.48 6.44 -5.50
C SER A 97 -9.07 7.05 -5.49
N ASP A 98 -8.20 6.73 -4.52
CA ASP A 98 -6.81 7.20 -4.47
C ASP A 98 -5.76 6.11 -4.75
N VAL A 99 -6.25 4.89 -4.97
CA VAL A 99 -5.62 3.65 -5.41
C VAL A 99 -4.44 3.10 -4.60
N ALA A 100 -3.68 3.89 -3.86
CA ALA A 100 -2.59 3.31 -3.05
C ALA A 100 -2.26 4.10 -1.77
N ALA A 101 -2.84 5.29 -1.64
CA ALA A 101 -2.35 6.37 -0.76
C ALA A 101 -2.35 6.03 0.74
N THR A 102 -2.96 4.91 1.14
CA THR A 102 -2.58 4.21 2.35
C THR A 102 -2.85 2.75 2.10
N VAL A 103 -1.90 2.02 1.53
CA VAL A 103 -1.45 0.73 2.08
C VAL A 103 -2.32 0.33 3.27
N LEU A 104 -3.40 -0.39 2.98
CA LEU A 104 -4.47 -0.78 3.90
C LEU A 104 -3.92 -1.05 5.30
N ALA A 105 -4.02 -0.06 6.20
CA ALA A 105 -3.54 -0.06 7.58
C ALA A 105 -2.22 -0.84 7.79
N SER A 106 -1.09 -0.16 8.08
CA SER A 106 0.08 -0.84 8.67
C SER A 106 -0.35 -1.88 9.74
N PRO A 107 -1.35 -1.62 10.61
CA PRO A 107 -1.98 -2.64 11.44
C PRO A 107 -2.65 -3.84 10.71
N PHE A 108 -3.46 -3.64 9.67
CA PHE A 108 -4.11 -4.72 8.93
C PHE A 108 -3.10 -5.58 8.16
N ILE A 109 -2.16 -4.97 7.44
CA ILE A 109 -1.14 -5.74 6.73
C ILE A 109 -0.22 -6.43 7.73
N LEU A 110 0.14 -5.78 8.85
CA LEU A 110 0.85 -6.46 9.94
C LEU A 110 0.01 -7.59 10.54
N GLN A 111 -1.31 -7.45 10.67
CA GLN A 111 -2.18 -8.52 11.16
C GLN A 111 -2.27 -9.70 10.18
N ARG A 112 -2.34 -9.43 8.86
CA ARG A 112 -2.28 -10.46 7.81
C ARG A 112 -0.92 -11.15 7.78
N LEU A 113 0.15 -10.36 7.85
CA LEU A 113 1.52 -10.84 7.97
C LEU A 113 1.66 -11.74 9.21
N ASP A 114 1.17 -11.31 10.37
CA ASP A 114 1.23 -12.05 11.63
C ASP A 114 0.44 -13.36 11.55
N ARG A 115 -0.75 -13.33 10.93
CA ARG A 115 -1.53 -14.55 10.68
C ARG A 115 -0.75 -15.56 9.84
N TRP A 116 -0.11 -15.12 8.76
CA TRP A 116 0.72 -15.98 7.93
C TRP A 116 1.99 -16.45 8.64
N ALA A 117 2.66 -15.57 9.37
CA ALA A 117 3.84 -15.91 10.16
C ALA A 117 3.50 -16.96 11.25
N GLN A 118 2.35 -16.84 11.91
CA GLN A 118 1.85 -17.83 12.87
C GLN A 118 1.54 -19.17 12.18
N ALA A 119 0.85 -19.15 11.04
CA ALA A 119 0.52 -20.37 10.30
C ALA A 119 1.79 -21.11 9.83
N THR A 120 2.76 -20.38 9.26
CA THR A 120 4.03 -20.95 8.82
C THR A 120 4.86 -21.46 9.98
N ALA A 121 4.97 -20.72 11.09
CA ALA A 121 5.66 -21.18 12.28
C ALA A 121 5.02 -22.45 12.87
N HIS A 122 3.69 -22.51 12.93
CA HIS A 122 2.96 -23.67 13.42
C HIS A 122 3.20 -24.91 12.55
N SER A 123 3.19 -24.76 11.22
CA SER A 123 3.50 -25.87 10.29
C SER A 123 4.92 -26.43 10.46
N GLN A 124 5.85 -25.61 10.96
CA GLN A 124 7.22 -26.01 11.22
C GLN A 124 7.45 -26.47 12.67
N GLY A 125 6.40 -26.52 13.50
CA GLY A 125 6.49 -26.89 14.92
C GLY A 125 7.25 -25.85 15.77
N ARG A 126 7.23 -24.58 15.37
CA ARG A 126 7.97 -23.48 16.00
C ARG A 126 7.04 -22.41 16.55
N LYS A 127 7.60 -21.57 17.43
CA LYS A 127 6.95 -20.33 17.86
C LYS A 127 7.08 -19.29 16.75
N PRO A 128 6.07 -18.43 16.55
CA PRO A 128 6.19 -17.32 15.61
C PRO A 128 7.33 -16.41 16.05
N PRO A 129 8.05 -15.78 15.09
CA PRO A 129 9.04 -14.78 15.42
C PRO A 129 8.41 -13.71 16.32
N ALA A 130 9.17 -13.17 17.27
CA ALA A 130 8.74 -12.12 18.19
C ALA A 130 9.65 -10.90 18.04
N GLY A 131 9.17 -9.71 18.39
CA GLY A 131 9.95 -8.47 18.29
C GLY A 131 9.16 -7.33 17.64
N ALA A 132 9.72 -6.13 17.69
CA ALA A 132 9.13 -4.98 17.04
C ALA A 132 9.20 -5.13 15.51
N ARG A 133 8.13 -4.73 14.84
CA ARG A 133 7.99 -4.77 13.38
C ARG A 133 7.51 -3.43 12.86
N ARG A 134 7.99 -3.06 11.68
CA ARG A 134 7.57 -1.87 10.94
C ARG A 134 7.39 -2.27 9.49
N LEU A 135 6.24 -1.96 8.94
CA LEU A 135 5.96 -2.19 7.54
C LEU A 135 5.89 -0.83 6.82
N ALA A 136 6.61 -0.73 5.72
CA ALA A 136 6.52 0.34 4.75
C ALA A 136 6.13 -0.25 3.39
N VAL A 137 5.63 0.57 2.50
CA VAL A 137 5.43 0.21 1.10
C VAL A 137 6.16 1.23 0.27
N ASP A 138 6.92 0.72 -0.68
CA ASP A 138 7.77 1.48 -1.57
C ASP A 138 7.28 1.28 -3.00
N PHE A 139 7.19 2.36 -3.77
CA PHE A 139 6.71 2.35 -5.14
C PHE A 139 7.84 2.76 -6.06
N ASP A 140 8.31 1.82 -6.86
CA ASP A 140 9.28 2.09 -7.91
C ASP A 140 8.52 2.61 -9.14
N ASN A 141 8.52 3.94 -9.30
CA ASN A 141 7.85 4.64 -10.39
C ASN A 141 8.46 4.27 -11.76
N ASP A 142 9.77 4.02 -11.82
CA ASP A 142 10.47 3.69 -13.06
C ASP A 142 10.10 2.29 -13.55
N ARG A 143 9.85 1.37 -12.61
CA ARG A 143 9.53 -0.04 -12.91
C ARG A 143 8.07 -0.41 -12.68
N GLN A 144 7.22 0.57 -12.37
CA GLN A 144 5.79 0.40 -12.08
C GLN A 144 5.54 -0.75 -11.09
N THR A 145 6.35 -0.80 -10.04
CA THR A 145 6.37 -1.92 -9.10
C THR A 145 6.10 -1.46 -7.69
N ILE A 146 5.21 -2.19 -6.99
CA ILE A 146 4.92 -1.98 -5.58
C ILE A 146 5.73 -2.99 -4.76
N TRP A 147 6.43 -2.51 -3.74
CA TRP A 147 7.24 -3.28 -2.81
C TRP A 147 6.66 -3.14 -1.40
N LEU A 148 6.42 -4.27 -0.72
CA LEU A 148 6.24 -4.29 0.72
C LEU A 148 7.61 -4.43 1.39
N CYS A 149 7.96 -3.50 2.26
CA CYS A 149 9.22 -3.47 2.99
C CYS A 149 8.94 -3.71 4.48
N LEU A 150 9.36 -4.85 5.01
CA LEU A 150 9.24 -5.17 6.43
C LEU A 150 10.59 -5.01 7.12
N SER A 151 10.66 -4.11 8.08
CA SER A 151 11.77 -4.00 9.04
C SER A 151 11.39 -4.67 10.34
N PHE A 152 12.22 -5.55 10.88
CA PHE A 152 11.96 -6.24 12.14
C PHE A 152 13.21 -6.36 13.02
N GLU A 153 13.00 -6.39 14.33
CA GLU A 153 14.06 -6.58 15.32
C GLU A 153 14.40 -8.07 15.41
N GLN A 154 15.64 -8.41 15.07
CA GLN A 154 16.18 -9.75 15.21
C GLN A 154 16.98 -9.84 16.51
N THR A 155 16.47 -10.59 17.47
CA THR A 155 17.17 -10.86 18.74
C THR A 155 18.08 -12.06 18.58
N THR A 156 19.39 -11.82 18.45
CA THR A 156 20.40 -12.87 18.61
C THR A 156 20.87 -12.94 20.06
N LEU A 157 21.65 -13.96 20.42
CA LEU A 157 22.20 -14.11 21.77
C LEU A 157 23.09 -12.93 22.21
N LEU A 158 23.61 -12.14 21.27
CA LEU A 158 24.60 -11.09 21.53
C LEU A 158 24.14 -9.69 21.10
N THR A 159 23.28 -9.58 20.08
CA THR A 159 22.87 -8.29 19.52
C THR A 159 21.38 -8.25 19.20
N ARG A 160 20.84 -7.02 19.15
CA ARG A 160 19.53 -6.73 18.59
C ARG A 160 19.76 -5.84 17.38
N GLU A 161 19.49 -6.39 16.20
CA GLU A 161 19.71 -5.70 14.94
C GLU A 161 18.40 -5.59 14.19
N TRP A 162 18.24 -4.50 13.44
CA TRP A 162 17.10 -4.33 12.55
C TRP A 162 17.45 -4.93 11.20
N THR A 163 16.64 -5.90 10.78
CA THR A 163 16.76 -6.53 9.47
C THR A 163 15.59 -6.09 8.60
N GLU A 164 15.86 -5.84 7.31
CA GLU A 164 14.86 -5.49 6.33
C GLU A 164 14.67 -6.64 5.32
N ILE A 165 13.41 -6.98 5.03
CA ILE A 165 13.03 -7.88 3.95
C ILE A 165 12.00 -7.20 3.05
N LYS A 166 12.05 -7.47 1.75
CA LYS A 166 11.18 -6.85 0.75
C LYS A 166 10.46 -7.90 -0.08
N SER A 167 9.18 -7.70 -0.34
CA SER A 167 8.39 -8.52 -1.26
C SER A 167 7.74 -7.65 -2.32
N ARG A 168 7.75 -8.11 -3.56
CA ARG A 168 7.07 -7.44 -4.66
C ARG A 168 5.59 -7.82 -4.64
N VAL A 169 4.70 -6.83 -4.69
CA VAL A 169 3.28 -7.05 -4.98
C VAL A 169 3.18 -7.26 -6.49
N PRO A 170 2.76 -8.46 -6.95
CA PRO A 170 2.58 -8.70 -8.37
C PRO A 170 1.36 -7.93 -8.86
N VAL A 171 1.58 -6.78 -9.50
CA VAL A 171 0.50 -6.11 -10.23
C VAL A 171 0.30 -6.90 -11.52
N TRP A 172 -0.81 -7.62 -11.65
CA TRP A 172 -1.14 -8.27 -12.91
C TRP A 172 -1.45 -7.18 -13.92
N ASN A 173 -0.59 -7.08 -14.93
CA ASN A 173 -0.66 -6.06 -15.95
C ASN A 173 -1.99 -6.08 -16.71
N THR A 174 -2.81 -5.04 -16.52
CA THR A 174 -3.54 -4.35 -17.61
C THR A 174 -2.60 -3.41 -18.39
N PHE A 175 -1.27 -3.48 -18.17
CA PHE A 175 -0.22 -2.70 -18.85
C PHE A 175 0.01 -3.07 -20.34
N GLN A 176 -1.06 -3.22 -21.12
CA GLN A 176 -1.03 -3.12 -22.58
C GLN A 176 -2.20 -2.26 -23.05
N ALA A 177 -2.15 -0.97 -22.75
CA ALA A 177 -2.75 0.02 -23.62
C ALA A 177 -1.59 0.90 -24.14
N GLU A 178 -1.43 0.84 -25.45
CA GLU A 178 -0.25 1.27 -26.19
C GLU A 178 0.06 2.76 -26.03
N GLN A 179 1.36 3.08 -25.98
CA GLN A 179 1.82 4.40 -26.40
C GLN A 179 1.56 4.57 -27.90
N ALA A 180 0.61 5.42 -28.24
CA ALA A 180 0.60 6.26 -29.45
C ALA A 180 -0.38 7.40 -29.14
N GLY A 181 0.03 8.66 -28.96
CA GLY A 181 0.80 9.41 -29.94
C GLY A 181 -0.12 9.87 -31.07
N GLY A 182 -1.02 10.82 -30.80
CA GLY A 182 -1.80 11.51 -31.82
C GLY A 182 -3.10 12.07 -31.27
N GLY A 183 -3.10 13.38 -30.97
CA GLY A 183 -4.30 14.06 -30.47
C GLY A 183 -5.45 14.00 -31.46
N ASP A 184 -6.58 13.50 -30.99
CA ASP A 184 -7.92 13.71 -31.54
C ASP A 184 -8.95 13.49 -30.42
N ASP A 185 -10.15 14.07 -30.55
CA ASP A 185 -11.18 14.07 -29.49
C ASP A 185 -11.57 12.65 -29.00
N SER A 186 -11.30 11.58 -29.77
CA SER A 186 -11.52 10.18 -29.33
C SER A 186 -10.66 9.77 -28.13
N GLU A 187 -9.50 10.39 -27.92
CA GLU A 187 -8.63 10.11 -26.77
C GLU A 187 -9.19 10.71 -25.47
N ARG A 188 -10.08 11.72 -25.56
CA ARG A 188 -10.72 12.34 -24.39
C ARG A 188 -11.81 11.47 -23.79
N ASP A 189 -12.59 10.81 -24.63
CA ASP A 189 -13.74 10.00 -24.20
C ASP A 189 -13.28 8.64 -23.64
N GLY A 190 -12.22 8.05 -24.24
CA GLY A 190 -11.66 6.78 -23.79
C GLY A 190 -11.06 6.79 -22.37
N ILE A 191 -10.77 7.97 -21.80
CA ILE A 191 -10.22 8.08 -20.43
C ILE A 191 -11.19 7.54 -19.38
N TRP A 192 -12.50 7.64 -19.62
CA TRP A 192 -13.51 7.16 -18.67
C TRP A 192 -13.69 5.64 -18.72
N GLU A 193 -13.23 4.97 -19.78
CA GLU A 193 -13.22 3.50 -19.88
C GLU A 193 -12.03 2.86 -19.13
N LEU A 194 -11.06 3.67 -18.72
CA LEU A 194 -9.92 3.23 -17.92
C LEU A 194 -10.34 2.84 -16.49
N THR A 195 -9.53 1.99 -15.85
CA THR A 195 -9.65 1.72 -14.41
C THR A 195 -9.53 3.02 -13.60
N ASN A 196 -10.04 3.02 -12.37
CA ASN A 196 -10.04 4.21 -11.51
C ASN A 196 -8.62 4.73 -11.28
N PHE A 197 -7.66 3.81 -11.21
CA PHE A 197 -6.26 4.14 -11.06
C PHE A 197 -5.68 4.84 -12.28
N GLU A 198 -5.84 4.22 -13.43
CA GLU A 198 -5.29 4.70 -14.70
C GLU A 198 -5.93 6.04 -15.04
N ARG A 199 -7.23 6.18 -14.80
CA ARG A 199 -7.96 7.43 -14.94
C ARG A 199 -7.42 8.52 -14.02
N GLY A 200 -7.25 8.22 -12.74
CA GLY A 200 -6.69 9.16 -11.76
C GLY A 200 -5.26 9.60 -12.10
N GLN A 201 -4.40 8.68 -12.54
CA GLN A 201 -3.05 9.00 -12.99
C GLN A 201 -3.04 9.85 -14.25
N THR A 202 -3.90 9.52 -15.21
CA THR A 202 -4.02 10.25 -16.47
C THR A 202 -4.45 11.68 -16.23
N PHE A 203 -5.47 11.91 -15.40
CA PHE A 203 -5.89 13.26 -15.04
C PHE A 203 -4.84 14.03 -14.23
N ARG A 204 -4.10 13.38 -13.32
CA ARG A 204 -2.97 14.02 -12.65
C ARG A 204 -1.94 14.51 -13.67
N ARG A 205 -1.60 13.70 -14.68
CA ARG A 205 -0.67 14.12 -15.76
C ARG A 205 -1.22 15.31 -16.56
N ILE A 206 -2.48 15.25 -16.98
CA ILE A 206 -3.15 16.31 -17.74
C ILE A 206 -3.18 17.63 -16.96
N PHE A 207 -3.46 17.58 -15.66
CA PHE A 207 -3.62 18.75 -14.81
C PHE A 207 -2.36 19.15 -14.02
N GLY A 208 -1.19 18.62 -14.39
CA GLY A 208 0.11 19.07 -13.88
C GLY A 208 0.50 18.55 -12.50
N GLY A 209 -0.04 17.40 -12.10
CA GLY A 209 0.39 16.62 -10.95
C GLY A 209 1.85 16.20 -11.08
N HIS A 210 2.68 16.63 -10.13
CA HIS A 210 4.12 16.35 -10.11
C HIS A 210 4.57 15.68 -8.81
N LEU A 211 3.72 15.63 -7.79
CA LEU A 211 4.03 14.88 -6.59
C LEU A 211 3.87 13.37 -6.86
N PRO A 212 4.60 12.52 -6.12
CA PRO A 212 4.46 11.08 -6.24
C PRO A 212 3.00 10.66 -6.09
N HIS A 213 2.57 9.61 -6.81
CA HIS A 213 1.16 9.20 -6.81
C HIS A 213 0.63 8.85 -5.40
N PHE A 214 1.51 8.38 -4.53
CA PHE A 214 1.22 8.04 -3.13
C PHE A 214 1.35 9.24 -2.17
N TYR A 215 1.75 10.42 -2.65
CA TYR A 215 1.80 11.60 -1.79
C TYR A 215 0.38 11.87 -1.28
N PRO A 216 0.18 11.96 0.04
CA PRO A 216 -1.14 11.94 0.63
C PRO A 216 -1.91 13.21 0.24
N VAL A 217 -3.20 13.03 -0.03
CA VAL A 217 -4.20 14.09 -0.25
C VAL A 217 -3.99 14.93 -1.52
N ILE A 218 -2.77 15.38 -1.81
CA ILE A 218 -2.44 16.35 -2.86
C ILE A 218 -1.63 15.74 -4.01
N ALA A 219 -1.75 16.32 -5.19
CA ALA A 219 -1.07 15.92 -6.41
C ALA A 219 -0.04 16.97 -6.89
N CYS A 220 -0.18 18.24 -6.50
CA CYS A 220 0.78 19.29 -6.81
C CYS A 220 1.09 20.15 -5.58
N TRP A 221 2.31 20.69 -5.56
CA TRP A 221 2.77 21.67 -4.58
C TRP A 221 3.75 22.64 -5.24
N ASN A 222 3.39 23.93 -5.27
CA ASN A 222 4.22 24.97 -5.91
C ASN A 222 4.97 25.88 -4.90
N GLY A 223 4.97 25.52 -3.61
CA GLY A 223 5.58 26.33 -2.54
C GLY A 223 4.61 27.21 -1.76
N PHE A 224 3.38 27.38 -2.23
CA PHE A 224 2.33 28.15 -1.53
C PHE A 224 0.97 27.44 -1.54
N GLU A 225 0.61 26.84 -2.68
CA GLU A 225 -0.69 26.19 -2.89
C GLU A 225 -0.56 24.67 -2.97
N ALA A 226 -1.38 23.99 -2.18
CA ALA A 226 -1.53 22.55 -2.19
C ALA A 226 -2.75 22.18 -3.06
N VAL A 227 -2.49 21.44 -4.15
CA VAL A 227 -3.53 21.11 -5.15
C VAL A 227 -3.83 19.62 -5.10
N SER A 228 -5.07 19.26 -4.84
CA SER A 228 -5.59 17.90 -4.99
C SER A 228 -6.27 17.75 -6.35
N ILE A 229 -5.99 16.67 -7.07
CA ILE A 229 -6.62 16.35 -8.36
C ILE A 229 -7.34 15.01 -8.20
N LYS A 230 -8.66 15.01 -8.40
CA LYS A 230 -9.54 13.83 -8.28
C LYS A 230 -10.46 13.75 -9.48
N SER A 231 -10.84 12.54 -9.84
CA SER A 231 -11.88 12.28 -10.85
C SER A 231 -13.06 11.54 -10.24
N MET A 232 -14.27 11.86 -10.68
CA MET A 232 -15.49 11.15 -10.31
C MET A 232 -16.33 10.93 -11.57
N ASP A 233 -16.51 9.66 -11.96
CA ASP A 233 -17.43 9.34 -13.03
C ASP A 233 -18.86 9.32 -12.48
N LEU A 234 -19.54 10.45 -12.59
CA LEU A 234 -20.90 10.61 -12.07
C LEU A 234 -21.96 9.73 -12.79
N THR A 235 -21.59 9.05 -13.87
CA THR A 235 -22.46 8.09 -14.57
C THR A 235 -22.48 6.71 -13.90
N ALA A 236 -21.52 6.41 -13.01
CA ALA A 236 -21.46 5.11 -12.36
C ALA A 236 -22.66 4.86 -11.42
N PRO A 237 -23.15 3.61 -11.28
CA PRO A 237 -24.29 3.28 -10.43
C PRO A 237 -24.14 3.71 -8.96
N SER A 238 -22.91 3.68 -8.43
CA SER A 238 -22.58 4.15 -7.08
C SER A 238 -22.87 5.63 -6.85
N TRP A 239 -22.94 6.44 -7.92
CA TRP A 239 -23.23 7.87 -7.89
C TRP A 239 -24.65 8.22 -8.36
N SER A 240 -25.55 7.23 -8.40
CA SER A 240 -26.95 7.39 -8.82
C SER A 240 -27.76 8.42 -8.01
N SER A 241 -27.26 8.85 -6.84
CA SER A 241 -27.91 9.86 -6.00
C SER A 241 -27.02 11.08 -5.70
N PRO A 242 -27.58 12.30 -5.68
CA PRO A 242 -26.82 13.50 -5.33
C PRO A 242 -26.22 13.43 -3.92
N ALA A 243 -26.91 12.78 -2.97
CA ALA A 243 -26.42 12.62 -1.60
C ALA A 243 -25.14 11.76 -1.50
N ALA A 244 -24.93 10.80 -2.42
CA ALA A 244 -23.69 10.04 -2.48
C ALA A 244 -22.53 10.93 -2.97
N ALA A 245 -22.76 11.69 -4.04
CA ALA A 245 -21.77 12.65 -4.56
C ALA A 245 -21.45 13.74 -3.54
N ASP A 246 -22.46 14.32 -2.86
CA ASP A 246 -22.30 15.32 -1.80
C ASP A 246 -21.37 14.82 -0.69
N ARG A 247 -21.63 13.61 -0.17
CA ARG A 247 -20.79 13.02 0.88
C ARG A 247 -19.36 12.86 0.42
N ARG A 248 -19.13 12.34 -0.79
CA ARG A 248 -17.78 12.14 -1.30
C ARG A 248 -17.03 13.45 -1.48
N ILE A 249 -17.68 14.47 -2.03
CA ILE A 249 -17.05 15.78 -2.23
C ILE A 249 -16.71 16.42 -0.89
N ASN A 250 -17.61 16.35 0.10
CA ASN A 250 -17.32 16.85 1.45
C ASN A 250 -16.13 16.11 2.07
N GLN A 251 -16.03 14.78 1.95
CA GLN A 251 -14.86 14.04 2.43
C GLN A 251 -13.55 14.48 1.77
N LEU A 252 -13.56 14.71 0.44
CA LEU A 252 -12.39 15.18 -0.29
C LEU A 252 -11.98 16.59 0.16
N VAL A 253 -12.96 17.47 0.37
CA VAL A 253 -12.76 18.82 0.90
C VAL A 253 -12.20 18.78 2.31
N ASP A 254 -12.81 18.01 3.21
CA ASP A 254 -12.39 17.90 4.61
C ASP A 254 -10.98 17.32 4.73
N SER A 255 -10.66 16.31 3.92
CA SER A 255 -9.32 15.72 3.85
C SER A 255 -8.27 16.73 3.41
N LEU A 256 -8.60 17.57 2.42
CA LEU A 256 -7.70 18.63 1.95
C LEU A 256 -7.59 19.78 2.96
N ALA A 257 -8.69 20.17 3.59
CA ALA A 257 -8.73 21.21 4.62
C ALA A 257 -7.86 20.82 5.82
N ALA A 258 -7.95 19.57 6.27
CA ALA A 258 -7.15 19.03 7.38
C ALA A 258 -5.69 18.75 7.02
N PHE A 259 -5.31 18.84 5.75
CA PHE A 259 -3.95 18.55 5.32
C PHE A 259 -2.98 19.69 5.72
N GLU A 260 -1.98 19.34 6.53
CA GLU A 260 -0.97 20.28 7.02
C GLU A 260 0.37 20.20 6.26
N GLY A 261 0.60 19.12 5.52
CA GLY A 261 1.91 18.78 4.94
C GLY A 261 2.61 17.65 5.69
N ILE A 262 3.43 16.86 4.99
CA ILE A 262 4.22 15.76 5.56
C ILE A 262 5.72 15.85 5.24
N GLY A 263 6.14 16.85 4.46
CA GLY A 263 7.51 17.04 3.99
C GLY A 263 7.90 16.10 2.84
N GLY A 264 9.20 15.97 2.61
CA GLY A 264 9.74 15.23 1.46
C GLY A 264 9.68 16.08 0.19
N GLU A 265 9.01 15.57 -0.85
CA GLU A 265 8.85 16.27 -2.13
C GLU A 265 7.73 17.34 -2.12
N GLY A 266 6.90 17.37 -1.07
CA GLY A 266 5.81 18.34 -0.91
C GLY A 266 5.97 19.23 0.34
N PRO A 267 4.89 19.88 0.79
CA PRO A 267 4.96 20.85 1.89
C PRO A 267 5.27 20.17 3.22
N ALA A 268 6.16 20.78 4.00
CA ALA A 268 6.29 20.49 5.42
C ALA A 268 5.08 21.01 6.21
N PRO A 269 4.80 20.45 7.41
CA PRO A 269 3.73 20.93 8.28
C PRO A 269 3.73 22.46 8.44
N GLY A 270 2.60 23.10 8.14
CA GLY A 270 2.41 24.54 8.28
C GLY A 270 2.88 25.39 7.09
N GLN A 271 3.40 24.78 6.01
CA GLN A 271 3.75 25.53 4.79
C GLN A 271 2.57 25.77 3.84
N VAL A 272 1.47 25.02 4.00
CA VAL A 272 0.29 25.13 3.14
C VAL A 272 -0.45 26.45 3.41
N MET A 273 -0.43 27.37 2.46
CA MET A 273 -1.07 28.68 2.59
C MET A 273 -2.41 28.77 1.85
N SER A 274 -2.57 28.03 0.76
CA SER A 274 -3.85 27.88 0.07
C SER A 274 -4.08 26.44 -0.38
N ARG A 275 -5.36 26.08 -0.51
CA ARG A 275 -5.79 24.73 -0.86
C ARG A 275 -6.74 24.78 -2.04
N ARG A 276 -6.51 23.91 -3.02
CA ARG A 276 -7.37 23.79 -4.20
C ARG A 276 -7.66 22.33 -4.52
N LEU A 277 -8.93 22.00 -4.71
CA LEU A 277 -9.39 20.71 -5.20
C LEU A 277 -9.84 20.87 -6.65
N ILE A 278 -9.13 20.26 -7.58
CA ILE A 278 -9.56 20.09 -8.97
C ILE A 278 -10.35 18.80 -9.04
N LEU A 279 -11.66 18.92 -9.21
CA LEU A 279 -12.57 17.79 -9.38
C LEU A 279 -12.94 17.65 -10.85
N VAL A 280 -12.51 16.56 -11.46
CA VAL A 280 -12.78 16.24 -12.86
C VAL A 280 -14.00 15.33 -12.94
N ILE A 281 -14.98 15.72 -13.74
CA ILE A 281 -16.22 14.96 -13.98
C ILE A 281 -16.46 14.84 -15.48
N PRO A 282 -17.20 13.82 -15.95
CA PRO A 282 -17.54 13.75 -17.35
C PRO A 282 -18.62 14.79 -17.71
N ASP A 283 -18.68 15.16 -18.99
CA ASP A 283 -19.64 16.14 -19.50
C ASP A 283 -21.06 15.57 -19.69
N ASN A 284 -21.27 14.27 -19.43
CA ASN A 284 -22.58 13.62 -19.51
C ASN A 284 -23.68 14.44 -18.79
N GLN A 285 -24.85 14.48 -19.42
CA GLN A 285 -26.04 15.05 -18.79
C GLN A 285 -26.62 14.06 -17.79
N ILE A 286 -26.63 14.47 -16.52
CA ILE A 286 -27.15 13.68 -15.41
C ILE A 286 -28.27 14.48 -14.77
N VAL A 287 -29.44 13.85 -14.60
CA VAL A 287 -30.68 14.52 -14.18
C VAL A 287 -30.51 15.34 -12.90
N TRP A 288 -29.75 14.82 -11.93
CA TRP A 288 -29.52 15.49 -10.66
C TRP A 288 -28.32 16.47 -10.67
N LYS A 289 -27.43 16.41 -11.67
CA LYS A 289 -26.26 17.29 -11.83
C LYS A 289 -26.70 18.67 -12.33
N THR A 290 -27.25 19.48 -11.45
CA THR A 290 -27.71 20.84 -11.77
C THR A 290 -26.62 21.89 -11.52
N PRO A 291 -26.56 23.00 -12.28
CA PRO A 291 -25.61 24.09 -12.01
C PRO A 291 -25.74 24.69 -10.61
N GLN A 292 -26.93 24.64 -10.01
CA GLN A 292 -27.18 25.07 -8.63
C GLN A 292 -26.45 24.19 -7.62
N LEU A 293 -26.48 22.88 -7.83
CA LEU A 293 -25.78 21.90 -6.98
C LEU A 293 -24.26 22.08 -7.09
N LEU A 294 -23.72 22.23 -8.29
CA LEU A 294 -22.29 22.50 -8.49
C LEU A 294 -21.84 23.77 -7.76
N ARG A 295 -22.64 24.86 -7.84
CA ARG A 295 -22.38 26.09 -7.08
C ARG A 295 -22.50 25.91 -5.57
N GLN A 296 -23.36 25.00 -5.10
CA GLN A 296 -23.44 24.67 -3.69
C GLN A 296 -22.15 24.00 -3.21
N TRP A 297 -21.62 23.02 -3.95
CA TRP A 297 -20.34 22.38 -3.62
C TRP A 297 -19.19 23.37 -3.58
N ILE A 298 -19.12 24.28 -4.55
CA ILE A 298 -18.07 25.31 -4.57
C ILE A 298 -18.15 26.19 -3.32
N ARG A 299 -19.35 26.62 -2.92
CA ARG A 299 -19.54 27.42 -1.70
C ARG A 299 -19.22 26.65 -0.43
N GLN A 300 -19.59 25.37 -0.35
CA GLN A 300 -19.28 24.52 0.80
C GLN A 300 -17.78 24.33 0.96
N ALA A 301 -17.06 24.06 -0.13
CA ALA A 301 -15.61 23.96 -0.10
C ALA A 301 -14.94 25.26 0.35
N GLN A 302 -15.43 26.41 -0.13
CA GLN A 302 -14.94 27.73 0.29
C GLN A 302 -15.12 27.99 1.79
N LEU A 303 -16.20 27.50 2.41
CA LEU A 303 -16.39 27.60 3.86
C LEU A 303 -15.35 26.79 4.65
N ALA A 304 -14.77 25.76 4.05
CA ALA A 304 -13.68 24.95 4.60
C ALA A 304 -12.28 25.45 4.18
N ASP A 305 -12.17 26.68 3.65
CA ASP A 305 -10.92 27.26 3.14
C ASP A 305 -10.27 26.45 2.00
N VAL A 306 -11.11 25.78 1.19
CA VAL A 306 -10.70 25.02 0.01
C VAL A 306 -11.35 25.61 -1.24
N THR A 307 -10.55 25.91 -2.25
CA THR A 307 -11.06 26.31 -3.57
C THR A 307 -11.42 25.06 -4.37
N LEU A 308 -12.71 24.81 -4.61
CA LEU A 308 -13.16 23.74 -5.49
C LEU A 308 -13.26 24.23 -6.94
N ASP A 309 -12.47 23.62 -7.83
CA ASP A 309 -12.45 23.84 -9.28
C ASP A 309 -13.02 22.60 -9.98
N ILE A 310 -14.26 22.70 -10.46
CA ILE A 310 -14.95 21.58 -11.14
C ILE A 310 -14.68 21.70 -12.65
N ARG A 311 -14.12 20.65 -13.24
CA ARG A 311 -13.79 20.59 -14.66
C ARG A 311 -14.53 19.45 -15.33
N GLU A 312 -15.32 19.79 -16.33
CA GLU A 312 -15.91 18.79 -17.23
C GLU A 312 -14.86 18.39 -18.27
N TYR A 313 -14.66 17.08 -18.48
CA TYR A 313 -13.66 16.57 -19.41
C TYR A 313 -14.10 15.24 -20.02
N GLY A 314 -14.36 15.20 -21.32
CA GLY A 314 -14.77 14.00 -22.06
C GLY A 314 -16.13 13.43 -21.64
N THR A 315 -16.67 12.52 -22.45
CA THR A 315 -17.92 11.81 -22.19
C THR A 315 -17.64 10.39 -21.71
N SER A 316 -18.29 9.96 -20.62
CA SER A 316 -18.23 8.57 -20.16
C SER A 316 -19.28 7.70 -20.83
N HIS A 317 -18.82 6.57 -21.38
CA HIS A 317 -19.64 5.48 -21.91
C HIS A 317 -19.54 4.20 -21.06
N ALA A 318 -18.73 4.19 -20.01
CA ALA A 318 -18.37 3.00 -19.24
C ALA A 318 -19.57 2.26 -18.64
N TYR A 319 -20.65 2.98 -18.35
CA TYR A 319 -21.86 2.43 -17.71
C TYR A 319 -23.12 2.62 -18.57
N GLN A 320 -22.99 3.04 -19.83
CA GLN A 320 -24.11 3.06 -20.75
C GLN A 320 -24.45 1.63 -21.16
N GLN A 321 -25.69 1.21 -20.89
CA GLN A 321 -26.19 -0.08 -21.31
C GLN A 321 -26.11 -0.14 -22.83
N SER A 322 -25.37 -1.11 -23.38
CA SER A 322 -25.18 -1.18 -24.82
C SER A 322 -26.49 -1.58 -25.49
N ASP A 323 -26.99 -0.73 -26.39
CA ASP A 323 -28.28 -0.89 -27.10
C ASP A 323 -28.35 -2.12 -28.05
N TRP A 324 -27.39 -3.04 -27.99
CA TRP A 324 -27.25 -4.21 -28.86
C TRP A 324 -28.35 -5.28 -28.71
N LEU A 325 -29.36 -5.06 -27.86
CA LEU A 325 -30.51 -5.96 -27.71
C LEU A 325 -31.85 -5.36 -28.18
N SER A 326 -31.86 -4.16 -28.76
CA SER A 326 -33.11 -3.50 -29.21
C SER A 326 -33.55 -3.87 -30.63
N ASP A 327 -32.64 -4.42 -31.44
CA ASP A 327 -32.88 -4.71 -32.87
C ASP A 327 -32.74 -6.21 -33.20
N ALA A 328 -33.23 -7.08 -32.32
CA ALA A 328 -33.55 -8.45 -32.72
C ALA A 328 -35.01 -8.47 -33.23
N PRO A 329 -35.24 -8.76 -34.53
CA PRO A 329 -36.58 -8.72 -35.15
C PRO A 329 -37.56 -9.76 -34.60
#